data_AF-D2H809-F1
#
_entry.id   AF-D2H809-F1
#
_cell.length_a   1.000
_cell.length_b   1.000
_cell.length_c   1.000
_cell.angle_alpha   90.00
_cell.angle_beta   90.00
_cell.angle_gamma   90.00
#
_symmetry.space_group_name_H-M   'P 1'
#
loop_
_entity.id
_entity.type
_entity.pdbx_description
1 polymer ?
#
loop_
_entity_poly.entity_id
_entity_poly.type
_entity_poly.pdbx_seq_one_letter_code
_entity_poly.pdbx_strand_id
1 'polypeptide(L)'
;LTLPEKDQEFLFSSDGECFFPFHYKNEIFYDCVKFTMKHKWCSLNETYQGYWKYCSEDDFAKCVFPFWYRHMIYRECTEDGDAFGKKWCSLTQHYNKDKMWK
;
A
#
# COMPACT_ATOMS: atom_id res chain seq x y z
N LEU A 1 19.06 -5.29 -29.14
CA LEU A 1 18.98 -4.93 -27.72
C LEU A 1 17.52 -5.07 -27.32
N THR A 2 17.16 -6.23 -26.79
CA THR A 2 15.80 -6.52 -26.31
C THR A 2 15.60 -5.77 -25.00
N LEU A 3 14.59 -4.90 -24.94
CA LEU A 3 14.16 -4.27 -23.69
C LEU A 3 13.75 -5.38 -22.70
N PRO A 4 14.05 -5.24 -21.40
CA PRO A 4 13.67 -6.23 -20.41
C PRO A 4 12.14 -6.37 -20.36
N GLU A 5 11.63 -7.61 -20.28
CA GLU A 5 10.19 -7.95 -20.29
C GLU A 5 9.36 -7.21 -19.23
N LYS A 6 10.02 -6.63 -18.22
CA LYS A 6 9.41 -5.80 -17.17
C LYS A 6 8.81 -4.48 -17.68
N ASP A 7 9.26 -3.99 -18.82
CA ASP A 7 8.74 -2.75 -19.41
C ASP A 7 7.53 -2.99 -20.33
N GLN A 8 7.21 -4.25 -20.66
CA GLN A 8 6.12 -4.62 -21.57
C GLN A 8 4.78 -4.86 -20.86
N GLU A 9 4.76 -5.08 -19.54
CA GLU A 9 3.53 -5.06 -18.73
C GLU A 9 3.04 -3.63 -18.44
N PHE A 10 3.90 -2.62 -18.62
CA PHE A 10 3.59 -1.22 -18.32
C PHE A 10 2.68 -0.54 -19.37
N LEU A 11 2.36 -1.22 -20.48
CA LEU A 11 1.65 -0.64 -21.64
C LEU A 11 0.24 -1.17 -21.90
N PHE A 12 -0.34 -2.01 -21.02
CA PHE A 12 -1.68 -2.59 -21.25
C PHE A 12 -2.71 -2.41 -20.11
N SER A 13 -2.52 -1.49 -19.17
CA SER A 13 -3.58 -1.08 -18.23
C SER A 13 -3.91 0.40 -18.40
N SER A 14 -5.01 0.69 -19.08
CA SER A 14 -5.46 2.06 -19.40
C SER A 14 -5.96 2.89 -18.21
N ASP A 15 -5.74 2.46 -16.95
CA ASP A 15 -6.17 3.19 -15.74
C ASP A 15 -5.05 3.42 -14.69
N GLY A 16 -3.84 2.90 -14.92
CA GLY A 16 -2.72 2.99 -13.97
C GLY A 16 -2.93 2.24 -12.64
N GLU A 17 -1.84 1.80 -12.03
CA GLU A 17 -1.84 1.14 -10.72
C GLU A 17 -1.45 2.11 -9.61
N CYS A 18 -1.98 1.87 -8.40
CA CYS A 18 -1.57 2.63 -7.23
C CYS A 18 -0.10 2.36 -6.92
N PHE A 19 0.68 3.43 -6.77
CA PHE A 19 2.07 3.34 -6.35
C PHE A 19 2.13 3.40 -4.82
N PHE A 20 2.53 2.30 -4.16
CA PHE A 20 2.74 2.29 -2.72
C PHE A 20 4.21 2.00 -2.38
N PRO A 21 4.80 2.75 -1.44
CA PRO A 21 4.28 3.98 -0.83
C PRO A 21 4.34 5.19 -1.79
N PHE A 22 3.41 6.15 -1.67
CA PHE A 22 3.48 7.43 -2.41
C PHE A 22 3.57 8.65 -1.48
N HIS A 23 4.23 9.69 -1.97
CA HIS A 23 4.43 10.96 -1.29
C HIS A 23 3.37 11.98 -1.72
N TYR A 24 2.67 12.58 -0.76
CA TYR A 24 1.74 13.67 -0.99
C TYR A 24 1.72 14.64 0.19
N LYS A 25 1.86 15.95 -0.08
CA LYS A 25 1.89 17.01 0.95
C LYS A 25 2.86 16.73 2.12
N ASN A 26 4.05 16.23 1.79
CA ASN A 26 5.10 15.91 2.77
C ASN A 26 4.78 14.72 3.69
N GLU A 27 3.74 13.95 3.38
CA GLU A 27 3.40 12.68 4.02
C GLU A 27 3.62 11.51 3.05
N ILE A 28 3.81 10.31 3.61
CA ILE A 28 3.99 9.06 2.87
C ILE A 28 2.79 8.17 3.15
N PHE A 29 2.15 7.70 2.10
CA PHE A 29 0.94 6.89 2.17
C PHE A 29 1.19 5.49 1.61
N TYR A 30 0.79 4.50 2.39
CA TYR A 30 1.00 3.08 2.10
C TYR A 30 -0.30 2.38 1.69
N ASP A 31 -1.41 3.10 1.61
CA ASP A 31 -2.71 2.59 1.20
C ASP A 31 -3.54 3.75 0.59
N CYS A 32 -4.69 3.43 0.03
CA CYS A 32 -5.66 4.38 -0.46
C CYS A 32 -6.16 5.32 0.65
N VAL A 33 -6.05 6.62 0.42
CA VAL A 33 -6.32 7.65 1.44
C VAL A 33 -7.66 8.35 1.25
N LYS A 34 -8.24 8.79 2.36
CA LYS A 34 -9.43 9.63 2.39
C LYS A 34 -9.11 10.93 3.12
N PHE A 35 -9.28 12.06 2.44
CA PHE A 35 -9.26 13.38 3.08
C PHE A 35 -10.69 13.89 3.22
N THR A 36 -11.12 14.76 2.31
CA THR A 36 -12.42 15.44 2.30
C THR A 36 -13.38 14.89 1.25
N MET A 37 -12.93 13.99 0.38
CA MET A 37 -13.72 13.44 -0.71
C MET A 37 -14.53 12.21 -0.29
N LYS A 38 -15.63 11.97 -1.02
CA LYS A 38 -16.52 10.80 -0.82
C LYS A 38 -15.79 9.47 -1.06
N HIS A 39 -14.80 9.47 -1.96
CA HIS A 39 -14.06 8.27 -2.39
C HIS A 39 -12.58 8.35 -2.02
N LYS A 40 -11.99 7.18 -1.73
CA LYS A 40 -10.56 7.04 -1.49
C LYS A 40 -9.78 7.10 -2.81
N TRP A 41 -8.52 7.53 -2.75
CA TRP A 41 -7.67 7.65 -3.94
C TRP A 41 -6.23 7.26 -3.62
N CYS A 42 -5.45 7.05 -4.68
CA CYS A 42 -4.01 6.78 -4.63
C CYS A 42 -3.28 7.53 -5.75
N SER A 43 -1.99 7.80 -5.57
CA SER A 43 -1.16 8.30 -6.67
C SER A 43 -0.69 7.13 -7.54
N LEU A 44 -0.49 7.40 -8.83
CA LEU A 44 0.07 6.43 -9.78
C LEU A 44 1.61 6.49 -9.83
N ASN A 45 2.22 7.43 -9.11
CA ASN A 45 3.66 7.68 -9.08
C ASN A 45 4.14 7.77 -7.63
N GLU A 46 5.44 7.53 -7.40
CA GLU A 46 6.06 7.66 -6.07
C GLU A 46 5.85 9.04 -5.45
N THR A 47 6.03 10.12 -6.23
CA THR A 47 5.75 11.48 -5.77
C THR A 47 4.56 12.02 -6.55
N TYR A 48 3.53 12.49 -5.85
CA TYR A 48 2.33 13.01 -6.48
C TYR A 48 2.64 14.18 -7.42
N GLN A 49 2.42 13.95 -8.71
CA GLN A 49 2.63 14.91 -9.80
C GLN A 49 1.34 15.25 -10.57
N GLY A 50 0.18 14.85 -10.02
CA GLY A 50 -1.12 15.02 -10.67
C GLY A 50 -1.69 13.73 -11.29
N TYR A 51 -0.93 12.63 -11.28
CA TYR A 51 -1.40 11.29 -11.67
C TYR A 51 -1.98 10.55 -10.48
N TRP A 52 -3.29 10.33 -10.50
CA TRP A 52 -4.05 9.66 -9.45
C TRP A 52 -5.31 9.01 -10.00
N LYS A 53 -5.87 8.07 -9.25
CA LYS A 53 -7.19 7.50 -9.51
C LYS A 53 -7.96 7.29 -8.22
N TYR A 54 -9.28 7.13 -8.35
CA TYR A 54 -10.09 6.61 -7.24
C TYR A 54 -9.81 5.12 -7.06
N CYS A 55 -9.73 4.70 -5.80
CA CYS A 55 -9.49 3.30 -5.49
C CYS A 55 -10.77 2.49 -5.61
N SER A 56 -10.65 1.38 -6.31
CA SER A 56 -11.53 0.21 -6.25
C SER A 56 -11.07 -0.76 -5.15
N GLU A 57 -11.75 -1.89 -4.98
CA GLU A 57 -11.40 -2.89 -3.96
C GLU A 57 -10.01 -3.52 -4.19
N ASP A 58 -9.57 -3.60 -5.44
CA ASP A 58 -8.28 -4.20 -5.78
C ASP A 58 -7.09 -3.27 -5.56
N ASP A 59 -7.36 -1.96 -5.52
CA ASP A 59 -6.36 -0.90 -5.39
C ASP A 59 -5.84 -0.72 -3.95
N PHE A 60 -6.50 -1.30 -2.96
CA PHE A 60 -6.02 -1.23 -1.58
C PHE A 60 -4.73 -2.00 -1.39
N ALA A 61 -3.79 -1.39 -0.68
CA ALA A 61 -2.49 -1.98 -0.45
C ALA A 61 -2.60 -3.35 0.20
N LYS A 62 -1.89 -4.34 -0.34
CA LYS A 62 -1.91 -5.70 0.19
C LYS A 62 -1.03 -5.80 1.42
N CYS A 63 -1.33 -6.77 2.28
CA CYS A 63 -0.48 -7.09 3.42
C CYS A 63 0.92 -7.49 2.93
N VAL A 64 1.97 -7.05 3.63
CA VAL A 64 3.33 -7.52 3.39
C VAL A 64 3.59 -8.72 4.29
N PHE A 65 3.88 -9.86 3.68
CA PHE A 65 4.25 -11.08 4.40
C PHE A 65 5.64 -11.57 3.97
N PRO A 66 6.46 -12.08 4.90
CA PRO A 66 6.27 -12.00 6.34
C PRO A 66 6.54 -10.58 6.90
N PHE A 67 5.93 -10.22 8.02
CA PHE A 67 6.23 -8.97 8.73
C PHE A 67 6.63 -9.18 10.19
N TRP A 68 7.44 -8.26 10.71
CA TRP A 68 7.97 -8.29 12.07
C TRP A 68 7.15 -7.42 13.01
N TYR A 69 6.53 -8.03 14.03
CA TYR A 69 5.85 -7.33 15.11
C TYR A 69 6.33 -7.84 16.47
N ARG A 70 6.80 -6.91 17.31
CA ARG A 70 7.53 -7.18 18.56
C ARG A 70 8.67 -8.17 18.29
N HIS A 71 8.66 -9.34 18.94
CA HIS A 71 9.67 -10.38 18.77
C HIS A 71 9.20 -11.54 17.89
N MET A 72 8.11 -11.36 17.13
CA MET A 72 7.45 -12.40 16.34
C MET A 72 7.44 -12.05 14.85
N ILE A 73 7.39 -13.09 14.00
CA ILE A 73 7.25 -13.00 12.55
C ILE A 73 5.88 -13.56 12.16
N TYR A 74 5.06 -12.76 11.50
CA TYR A 74 3.73 -13.16 11.04
C TYR A 74 3.72 -13.40 9.53
N ARG A 75 3.01 -14.45 9.10
CA ARG A 75 2.81 -14.82 7.68
C ARG A 75 1.34 -14.73 7.24
N GLU A 76 0.49 -14.29 8.16
CA GLU A 76 -0.95 -14.11 7.99
C GLU A 76 -1.40 -12.94 8.88
N CYS A 77 -2.65 -12.51 8.73
CA CYS A 77 -3.23 -11.49 9.60
C CYS A 77 -3.31 -12.01 11.05
N THR A 78 -3.00 -11.15 12.01
CA THR A 78 -2.98 -11.48 13.44
C THR A 78 -3.93 -10.59 14.22
N GLU A 79 -4.39 -11.07 15.38
CA GLU A 79 -5.16 -10.29 16.35
C GLU A 79 -4.25 -9.75 17.46
N ASP A 80 -2.96 -10.10 17.42
CA ASP A 80 -2.01 -9.79 18.49
C ASP A 80 -1.87 -8.28 18.71
N GLY A 81 -2.05 -7.87 19.97
CA GLY A 81 -1.96 -6.47 20.37
C GLY A 81 -3.24 -5.65 20.19
N ASP A 82 -4.29 -6.20 19.57
CA ASP A 82 -5.61 -5.55 19.53
C ASP A 82 -6.50 -6.05 20.68
N ALA A 83 -7.03 -5.12 21.48
CA ALA A 83 -7.83 -5.46 22.66
C ALA A 83 -9.23 -6.00 22.30
N PHE A 84 -9.67 -5.82 21.06
CA PHE A 84 -11.02 -6.16 20.60
C PHE A 84 -11.03 -7.34 19.61
N GLY A 85 -9.88 -8.01 19.39
CA GLY A 85 -9.75 -9.17 18.51
C GLY A 85 -9.85 -8.84 17.03
N LYS A 86 -9.65 -7.58 16.62
CA LYS A 86 -9.64 -7.23 15.20
C LYS A 86 -8.34 -7.72 14.55
N LYS A 87 -8.48 -8.58 13.53
CA LYS A 87 -7.36 -8.99 12.69
C LYS A 87 -6.76 -7.82 11.93
N TRP A 88 -5.43 -7.77 11.89
CA TRP A 88 -4.65 -6.78 11.17
C TRP A 88 -3.41 -7.41 10.52
N CYS A 89 -2.82 -6.70 9.57
CA CYS A 89 -1.54 -7.06 8.95
C CYS A 89 -0.69 -5.81 8.71
N SER A 90 0.64 -5.97 8.62
CA SER A 90 1.49 -4.84 8.25
C SER A 90 1.48 -4.56 6.75
N LEU A 91 1.63 -3.28 6.40
CA LEU A 91 1.89 -2.81 5.03
C LEU A 91 3.39 -2.68 4.74
N THR A 92 4.24 -3.10 5.66
CA THR A 92 5.71 -3.02 5.58
C THR A 92 6.32 -4.29 6.15
N GLN A 93 7.55 -4.61 5.76
CA GLN A 93 8.24 -5.75 6.37
C GLN A 93 8.54 -5.51 7.86
N HIS A 94 8.84 -4.27 8.26
CA HIS A 94 9.29 -3.92 9.61
C HIS A 94 8.27 -3.05 10.36
N TYR A 95 7.10 -3.61 10.68
CA TYR A 95 6.05 -2.90 11.43
C TYR A 95 6.59 -2.19 12.68
N ASN A 96 7.50 -2.82 13.44
CA ASN A 96 8.04 -2.21 14.67
C ASN A 96 8.65 -0.82 14.44
N LYS A 97 9.24 -0.59 13.25
CA LYS A 97 9.82 0.69 12.86
C LYS A 97 8.78 1.58 12.20
N ASP A 98 8.07 1.04 11.21
CA ASP A 98 7.27 1.84 10.28
C ASP A 98 5.84 2.07 10.81
N LYS A 99 5.32 1.15 11.61
CA LYS A 99 3.98 1.17 12.22
C LYS A 99 2.83 1.33 11.22
N MET A 100 3.03 0.85 9.99
CA MET A 100 2.02 0.86 8.94
C MET A 100 1.27 -0.48 8.90
N TRP A 101 -0.05 -0.42 8.99
CA TRP A 101 -0.94 -1.58 9.08
C TRP A 101 -2.36 -1.24 8.63
N LYS A 102 -3.18 -2.28 8.44
CA LYS A 102 -4.61 -2.17 8.18
C LYS A 102 -5.40 -3.28 8.86
#